data_AF-A0A1J4MP34-F1
#
_entry.id   AF-A0A1J4MP34-F1
#
_cell.length_a   1.000
_cell.length_b   1.000
_cell.length_c   1.000
_cell.angle_alpha   90.00
_cell.angle_beta   90.00
_cell.angle_gamma   90.00
#
_symmetry.space_group_name_H-M   'P 1'
#
loop_
_entity.id
_entity.type
_entity.pdbx_description
1 polymer ?
#
loop_
_entity_poly.entity_id
_entity_poly.type
_entity_poly.pdbx_seq_one_letter_code
_entity_poly.pdbx_strand_id
1 'polypeptide(L)'
;MRNKDINTMYEGFVEVLSQLRECEYSEAFLEPVNWKRLGLDDYPNIVHNPMDLKTIGKKVKSHLYENAEQFWSDIDLIWSNCQLYNHESSKVYQQSIHMENTAENLREIFFPYLPKRNLKKRSENSDLPVDNYTDDYHLMLKRALLCQRISKLSPDLLALAIRFIYTECPQIIYQYSENRVVLDLEFIDGKHLTSVSALTKRLLKLQLEH
;
A
#
# COMPACT_ATOMS: atom_id res chain seq x y z
N MET A 1 -29.00 -21.39 20.25
CA MET A 1 -28.22 -21.62 19.00
C MET A 1 -27.24 -20.46 18.74
N ARG A 2 -27.69 -19.20 18.64
CA ARG A 2 -26.82 -18.02 18.37
C ARG A 2 -25.50 -17.89 19.15
N ASN A 3 -25.45 -18.18 20.46
CA ASN A 3 -24.22 -18.00 21.26
C ASN A 3 -23.11 -19.03 20.93
N LYS A 4 -23.48 -20.24 20.49
CA LYS A 4 -22.50 -21.28 20.15
C LYS A 4 -21.74 -20.89 18.87
N ASP A 5 -22.47 -20.37 17.89
CA ASP A 5 -21.92 -19.97 16.60
C ASP A 5 -20.98 -18.76 16.74
N ILE A 6 -21.31 -17.80 17.62
CA ILE A 6 -20.44 -16.66 17.94
C ILE A 6 -19.16 -17.12 18.64
N ASN A 7 -19.24 -17.99 19.65
CA ASN A 7 -18.04 -18.45 20.35
C ASN A 7 -17.10 -19.22 19.41
N THR A 8 -17.62 -20.11 18.57
CA THR A 8 -16.83 -20.84 17.57
C THR A 8 -16.20 -19.89 16.54
N MET A 9 -16.88 -18.82 16.15
CA MET A 9 -16.31 -17.77 15.28
C MET A 9 -15.11 -17.08 15.95
N TYR A 10 -15.23 -16.70 17.22
CA TYR A 10 -14.13 -16.06 17.96
C TYR A 10 -12.96 -17.00 18.24
N GLU A 11 -13.21 -18.28 18.49
CA GLU A 11 -12.17 -19.32 18.56
C GLU A 11 -11.38 -19.38 17.23
N GLY A 12 -12.08 -19.33 16.10
CA GLY A 12 -11.46 -19.22 14.78
C GLY A 12 -10.59 -17.96 14.61
N PHE A 13 -11.05 -16.79 15.08
CA PHE A 13 -10.25 -15.56 15.04
C PHE A 13 -8.96 -15.67 15.87
N VAL A 14 -9.03 -16.31 17.03
CA VAL A 14 -7.87 -16.52 17.91
C VAL A 14 -6.82 -17.38 17.20
N GLU A 15 -7.25 -18.47 16.57
CA GLU A 15 -6.35 -19.39 15.88
C GLU A 15 -5.71 -18.74 14.65
N VAL A 16 -6.50 -18.03 13.83
CA VAL A 16 -5.97 -17.24 12.70
C VAL A 16 -4.92 -16.24 13.17
N LEU A 17 -5.19 -15.48 14.24
CA LEU A 17 -4.25 -14.52 14.79
C LEU A 17 -2.98 -15.18 15.34
N SER A 18 -3.08 -16.38 15.91
CA SER A 18 -1.92 -17.12 16.39
C SER A 18 -0.99 -17.45 15.22
N GLN A 19 -1.54 -18.07 14.17
CA GLN A 19 -0.75 -18.50 13.01
C GLN A 19 -0.19 -17.31 12.21
N LEU A 20 -0.93 -16.20 12.09
CA LEU A 20 -0.40 -14.99 11.46
C LEU A 20 0.76 -14.37 12.25
N ARG A 21 0.74 -14.40 13.59
CA ARG A 21 1.84 -13.88 14.42
C ARG A 21 3.08 -14.76 14.38
N GLU A 22 2.91 -16.06 14.17
CA GLU A 22 4.01 -17.02 14.05
C GLU A 22 4.63 -17.05 12.64
N CYS A 23 3.96 -16.45 11.65
CA CYS A 23 4.50 -16.35 10.29
C CYS A 23 5.81 -15.55 10.29
N GLU A 24 6.83 -16.04 9.59
CA GLU A 24 8.17 -15.43 9.51
C GLU A 24 8.15 -14.01 8.91
N TYR A 25 7.10 -13.67 8.14
CA TYR A 25 6.94 -12.36 7.50
C TYR A 25 6.14 -11.36 8.35
N SER A 26 5.74 -11.73 9.58
CA SER A 26 4.77 -10.98 10.38
C SER A 26 5.33 -9.76 11.11
N GLU A 27 6.65 -9.67 11.30
CA GLU A 27 7.31 -8.72 12.22
C GLU A 27 6.81 -7.27 12.06
N ALA A 28 6.69 -6.79 10.82
CA ALA A 28 6.28 -5.42 10.51
C ALA A 28 4.79 -5.13 10.81
N PHE A 29 3.99 -6.15 11.08
CA PHE A 29 2.53 -6.09 11.21
C PHE A 29 2.02 -6.43 12.62
N LEU A 30 2.93 -6.75 13.54
CA LEU A 30 2.59 -7.14 14.91
C LEU A 30 2.05 -5.98 15.75
N GLU A 31 2.54 -4.76 15.49
CA GLU A 31 2.29 -3.55 16.29
C GLU A 31 1.93 -2.37 15.38
N PRO A 32 1.24 -1.34 15.91
CA PRO A 32 0.94 -0.14 15.13
C PRO A 32 2.22 0.51 14.58
N VAL A 33 2.17 0.98 13.33
CA VAL A 33 3.29 1.70 12.72
C VAL A 33 3.58 2.98 13.51
N ASN A 34 4.75 3.03 14.15
CA ASN A 34 5.22 4.23 14.85
C ASN A 34 5.90 5.18 13.85
N TRP A 35 5.08 5.81 13.00
CA TRP A 35 5.52 6.68 11.92
C TRP A 35 6.39 7.84 12.42
N LYS A 36 6.13 8.40 13.61
CA LYS A 36 6.97 9.44 14.23
C LYS A 36 8.39 8.95 14.50
N ARG A 37 8.54 7.78 15.13
CA ARG A 37 9.85 7.18 15.43
C ARG A 37 10.61 6.81 14.15
N LEU A 38 9.88 6.46 13.09
CA LEU A 38 10.43 6.09 11.80
C LEU A 38 10.69 7.30 10.87
N GLY A 39 10.35 8.52 11.28
CA GLY A 39 10.51 9.73 10.45
C GLY A 39 9.58 9.77 9.23
N LEU A 40 8.44 9.06 9.30
CA LEU A 40 7.46 8.94 8.23
C LEU A 40 6.34 9.98 8.39
N ASP A 41 6.69 11.26 8.26
CA ASP A 41 5.76 12.38 8.53
C ASP A 41 4.56 12.43 7.58
N ASP A 42 4.65 11.79 6.41
CA ASP A 42 3.58 11.68 5.42
C ASP A 42 2.64 10.49 5.66
N TYR A 43 3.00 9.55 6.52
CA TYR A 43 2.21 8.35 6.82
C TYR A 43 0.74 8.65 7.18
N PRO A 44 0.41 9.57 8.11
CA PRO A 44 -0.99 9.84 8.44
C PRO A 44 -1.77 10.53 7.30
N ASN A 45 -1.08 11.12 6.32
CA ASN A 45 -1.72 11.71 5.13
C ASN A 45 -2.05 10.67 4.06
N ILE A 46 -1.38 9.52 4.09
CA ILE A 46 -1.54 8.43 3.10
C ILE A 46 -2.36 7.28 3.69
N VAL A 47 -2.05 6.88 4.93
CA VAL A 47 -2.72 5.80 5.66
C VAL A 47 -3.69 6.40 6.67
N HIS A 48 -4.97 6.44 6.28
CA HIS A 48 -6.02 7.07 7.09
C HIS A 48 -6.55 6.18 8.21
N ASN A 49 -6.55 4.86 8.01
CA ASN A 49 -7.05 3.91 9.00
C ASN A 49 -5.94 2.90 9.34
N PRO A 50 -4.98 3.24 10.22
CA PRO A 50 -3.93 2.32 10.63
C PRO A 50 -4.51 1.07 11.28
N MET A 51 -3.92 -0.09 10.98
CA MET A 51 -4.31 -1.38 11.57
C MET A 51 -3.09 -2.28 11.74
N ASP A 52 -3.14 -3.19 12.71
CA ASP A 52 -2.08 -4.14 13.07
C ASP A 52 -2.65 -5.33 13.86
N LEU A 53 -1.90 -6.43 13.93
CA LEU A 53 -2.33 -7.69 14.53
C LEU A 53 -2.57 -7.61 16.05
N LYS A 54 -1.96 -6.65 16.76
CA LYS A 54 -2.23 -6.42 18.18
C LYS A 54 -3.53 -5.65 18.37
N THR A 55 -3.81 -4.66 17.54
CA THR A 55 -5.08 -3.93 17.55
C THR A 55 -6.23 -4.87 17.26
N ILE A 56 -6.14 -5.71 16.22
CA ILE A 56 -7.12 -6.77 15.94
C ILE A 56 -7.23 -7.73 17.13
N GLY A 57 -6.10 -8.14 17.73
CA GLY A 57 -6.10 -8.97 18.94
C GLY A 57 -6.85 -8.36 20.12
N LYS A 58 -6.79 -7.04 20.32
CA LYS A 58 -7.59 -6.33 21.34
C LYS A 58 -9.08 -6.33 20.99
N LYS A 59 -9.43 -6.15 19.72
CA LYS A 59 -10.82 -6.20 19.22
C LYS A 59 -11.43 -7.59 19.41
N VAL A 60 -10.68 -8.66 19.10
CA VAL A 60 -11.08 -10.05 19.35
C VAL A 60 -11.33 -10.29 20.85
N LYS A 61 -10.39 -9.92 21.72
CA LYS A 61 -10.56 -10.10 23.19
C LYS A 61 -11.78 -9.35 23.74
N SER A 62 -12.08 -8.18 23.16
CA SER A 62 -13.17 -7.32 23.59
C SER A 62 -14.51 -7.63 22.91
N HIS A 63 -14.57 -8.70 22.11
CA HIS A 63 -15.78 -9.13 21.38
C HIS A 63 -16.40 -8.03 20.50
N LEU A 64 -15.56 -7.28 19.77
CA LEU A 64 -15.99 -6.11 18.97
C LEU A 64 -16.35 -6.41 17.51
N TYR A 65 -16.25 -7.66 17.07
CA TYR A 65 -16.69 -8.11 15.75
C TYR A 65 -18.06 -8.77 15.83
N GLU A 66 -19.00 -8.24 15.05
CA GLU A 66 -20.36 -8.78 14.95
C GLU A 66 -20.42 -10.00 14.02
N ASN A 67 -19.49 -10.07 13.06
CA ASN A 67 -19.39 -11.14 12.08
C ASN A 67 -17.93 -11.32 11.61
N ALA A 68 -17.68 -12.39 10.84
CA ALA A 68 -16.36 -12.72 10.33
C ALA A 68 -15.86 -11.75 9.26
N GLU A 69 -16.76 -11.13 8.50
CA GLU A 69 -16.42 -10.15 7.47
C GLU A 69 -15.73 -8.92 8.07
N GLN A 70 -16.18 -8.43 9.23
CA GLN A 70 -15.54 -7.31 9.93
C GLN A 70 -14.12 -7.66 10.40
N PHE A 71 -13.89 -8.89 10.89
CA PHE A 71 -12.57 -9.37 11.27
C PHE A 71 -11.63 -9.44 10.06
N TRP A 72 -12.08 -10.05 8.97
CA TRP A 72 -11.29 -10.17 7.74
C TRP A 72 -11.02 -8.81 7.10
N SER A 73 -11.97 -7.88 7.15
CA SER A 73 -11.77 -6.50 6.68
C SER A 73 -10.62 -5.79 7.38
N ASP A 74 -10.45 -5.97 8.70
CA ASP A 74 -9.30 -5.40 9.40
C ASP A 74 -8.00 -6.10 9.03
N ILE A 75 -8.01 -7.43 8.83
CA ILE A 75 -6.84 -8.18 8.37
C ILE A 75 -6.38 -7.66 7.00
N ASP A 76 -7.30 -7.50 6.04
CA ASP A 76 -6.97 -6.99 4.71
C ASP A 76 -6.48 -5.54 4.73
N LEU A 77 -6.98 -4.75 5.68
CA LEU A 77 -6.58 -3.36 5.85
C LEU A 77 -5.10 -3.25 6.23
N ILE A 78 -4.55 -4.21 7.00
CA ILE A 78 -3.11 -4.26 7.31
C ILE A 78 -2.29 -4.33 6.00
N TRP A 79 -2.63 -5.27 5.13
CA TRP A 79 -1.91 -5.50 3.88
C TRP A 79 -2.11 -4.33 2.92
N SER A 80 -3.34 -3.86 2.78
CA SER A 80 -3.70 -2.76 1.90
C SER A 80 -3.00 -1.46 2.28
N ASN A 81 -2.95 -1.12 3.58
CA ASN A 81 -2.20 0.03 4.07
C ASN A 81 -0.69 -0.10 3.78
N CYS A 82 -0.14 -1.29 4.01
CA CYS A 82 1.27 -1.55 3.72
C CYS A 82 1.58 -1.37 2.23
N GLN A 83 0.75 -1.94 1.35
CA GLN A 83 0.94 -1.89 -0.10
C GLN A 83 0.66 -0.50 -0.68
N LEU A 84 -0.23 0.28 -0.06
CA LEU A 84 -0.50 1.66 -0.41
C LEU A 84 0.71 2.56 -0.10
N TYR A 85 1.27 2.42 1.10
CA TYR A 85 2.35 3.30 1.56
C TYR A 85 3.72 2.90 0.99
N ASN A 86 4.00 1.60 0.93
CA ASN A 86 5.33 1.09 0.58
C ASN A 86 5.45 0.79 -0.91
N HIS A 87 6.66 0.93 -1.44
CA HIS A 87 6.94 0.54 -2.82
C HIS A 87 6.90 -0.98 -3.00
N GLU A 88 6.43 -1.46 -4.15
CA GLU A 88 6.36 -2.90 -4.46
C GLU A 88 7.70 -3.62 -4.32
N SER A 89 8.80 -2.95 -4.66
CA SER A 89 10.14 -3.52 -4.53
C SER A 89 10.68 -3.54 -3.09
N SER A 90 9.95 -2.98 -2.13
CA SER A 90 10.40 -2.95 -0.73
C SER A 90 10.18 -4.30 -0.06
N LYS A 91 11.05 -4.64 0.89
CA LYS A 91 10.94 -5.89 1.66
C LYS A 91 9.58 -6.00 2.35
N VAL A 92 9.11 -4.92 2.98
CA VAL A 92 7.84 -4.92 3.73
C VAL A 92 6.62 -5.09 2.82
N TYR A 93 6.66 -4.55 1.60
CA TYR A 93 5.62 -4.82 0.61
C TYR A 93 5.58 -6.30 0.24
N GLN A 94 6.73 -6.90 -0.08
CA GLN A 94 6.79 -8.33 -0.41
C GLN A 94 6.33 -9.21 0.76
N GLN A 95 6.73 -8.85 1.99
CA GLN A 95 6.23 -9.50 3.21
C GLN A 95 4.69 -9.41 3.32
N SER A 96 4.09 -8.26 2.98
CA SER A 96 2.63 -8.11 3.01
C SER A 96 1.92 -9.05 2.03
N ILE A 97 2.51 -9.32 0.87
CA ILE A 97 1.95 -10.28 -0.11
C ILE A 97 2.00 -11.70 0.43
N HIS A 98 3.11 -12.09 1.09
CA HIS A 98 3.19 -13.39 1.74
C HIS A 98 2.18 -13.52 2.88
N MET A 99 2.05 -12.49 3.71
CA MET A 99 1.07 -12.44 4.80
C MET A 99 -0.38 -12.50 4.29
N GLU A 100 -0.71 -11.78 3.22
CA GLU A 100 -2.02 -11.80 2.57
C GLU A 100 -2.39 -13.20 2.06
N ASN A 101 -1.46 -13.88 1.38
CA ASN A 101 -1.67 -15.26 0.92
C ASN A 101 -1.83 -16.24 2.09
N THR A 102 -1.03 -16.10 3.15
CA THR A 102 -1.20 -16.91 4.37
C THR A 102 -2.56 -16.67 5.00
N ALA A 103 -2.99 -15.40 5.10
CA ALA A 103 -4.29 -15.03 5.63
C ALA A 103 -5.45 -15.64 4.84
N GLU A 104 -5.39 -15.64 3.51
CA GLU A 104 -6.41 -16.25 2.66
C GLU A 104 -6.45 -17.79 2.81
N ASN A 105 -5.30 -18.45 2.93
CA ASN A 105 -5.26 -19.89 3.24
C ASN A 105 -5.92 -20.20 4.59
N LEU A 106 -5.62 -19.40 5.62
CA LEU A 106 -6.23 -19.55 6.94
C LEU A 106 -7.74 -19.26 6.90
N ARG A 107 -8.17 -18.30 6.08
CA ARG A 107 -9.58 -18.01 5.85
C ARG A 107 -10.31 -19.22 5.29
N GLU A 108 -9.74 -19.90 4.30
CA GLU A 108 -10.35 -21.12 3.75
C GLU A 108 -10.40 -22.27 4.77
N ILE A 109 -9.40 -22.40 5.64
CA ILE A 109 -9.34 -23.45 6.68
C ILE A 109 -10.35 -23.21 7.80
N PHE A 110 -10.35 -22.01 8.38
CA PHE A 110 -11.15 -21.70 9.57
C PHE A 110 -12.55 -21.18 9.26
N PHE A 111 -12.75 -20.63 8.06
CA PHE A 111 -14.00 -20.02 7.63
C PHE A 111 -14.46 -20.52 6.23
N PRO A 112 -14.53 -21.84 5.98
CA PRO A 112 -14.84 -22.40 4.67
C PRO A 112 -16.26 -22.09 4.17
N TYR A 113 -17.15 -21.67 5.07
CA TYR A 113 -18.52 -21.28 4.77
C TYR A 113 -18.63 -19.85 4.21
N LEU A 114 -17.58 -19.03 4.35
CA LEU A 114 -17.59 -17.70 3.77
C LEU A 114 -17.46 -17.81 2.24
N PRO A 115 -18.13 -16.93 1.48
CA PRO A 115 -17.98 -16.91 0.04
C PRO A 115 -16.51 -16.72 -0.34
N LYS A 116 -16.07 -17.48 -1.35
CA LYS A 116 -14.74 -17.33 -1.91
C LYS A 116 -14.59 -15.93 -2.47
N ARG A 117 -13.48 -15.29 -2.14
CA ARG A 117 -13.13 -13.99 -2.71
C ARG A 117 -12.66 -14.22 -4.15
N ASN A 118 -13.08 -13.35 -5.07
CA ASN A 118 -12.49 -13.30 -6.40
C ASN A 118 -11.10 -12.67 -6.31
N LEU A 119 -10.15 -13.42 -5.75
CA LEU A 119 -8.73 -13.09 -5.80
C LEU A 119 -8.27 -13.38 -7.22
N LYS A 120 -8.61 -12.51 -8.18
CA LYS A 120 -7.80 -12.46 -9.41
C LYS A 120 -6.36 -12.28 -8.92
N LYS A 121 -5.46 -13.19 -9.34
CA LYS A 121 -4.03 -13.10 -9.03
C LYS A 121 -3.61 -11.63 -9.14
N ARG A 122 -3.36 -11.00 -7.99
CA ARG A 122 -2.90 -9.61 -7.87
C ARG A 122 -1.51 -9.44 -8.51
N SER A 123 -0.87 -10.56 -8.87
CA SER A 123 0.22 -10.64 -9.85
C SER A 123 -0.34 -10.55 -11.28
N GLU A 124 -0.08 -9.40 -11.92
CA GLU A 124 -0.20 -9.09 -13.37
C GLU A 124 -1.31 -8.15 -13.84
N ASN A 125 -2.25 -7.70 -13.00
CA ASN A 125 -3.03 -6.50 -13.31
C ASN A 125 -3.36 -5.71 -12.04
N SER A 126 -2.94 -4.45 -12.03
CA SER A 126 -3.09 -3.50 -10.94
C SER A 126 -4.55 -3.04 -10.76
N ASP A 127 -5.43 -3.89 -10.22
CA ASP A 127 -6.79 -3.48 -9.86
C ASP A 127 -7.01 -3.73 -8.36
N LEU A 128 -6.90 -2.66 -7.58
CA LEU A 128 -7.22 -2.62 -6.15
C LEU A 128 -8.74 -2.72 -5.93
N PRO A 129 -9.21 -3.25 -4.78
CA PRO A 129 -10.63 -3.27 -4.44
C PRO A 129 -11.17 -1.83 -4.32
N VAL A 130 -12.28 -1.60 -5.00
CA VAL A 130 -12.98 -0.32 -5.15
C VAL A 130 -13.72 0.02 -3.86
N ASP A 131 -13.10 0.84 -3.01
CA ASP A 131 -13.82 1.77 -2.15
C ASP A 131 -13.71 3.17 -2.77
N ASN A 132 -14.67 3.46 -3.66
CA ASN A 132 -15.19 4.78 -4.05
C ASN A 132 -14.23 5.98 -4.23
N TYR A 133 -13.00 5.76 -4.68
CA TYR A 133 -12.17 6.80 -5.28
C TYR A 133 -12.03 6.49 -6.77
N THR A 134 -12.36 7.48 -7.60
CA THR A 134 -12.20 7.37 -9.06
C THR A 134 -10.74 7.07 -9.40
N ASP A 135 -10.48 6.32 -10.48
CA ASP A 135 -9.12 6.11 -11.01
C ASP A 135 -8.37 7.44 -11.16
N ASP A 136 -9.11 8.52 -11.39
CA ASP A 136 -8.66 9.90 -11.43
C ASP A 136 -8.01 10.38 -10.11
N TYR A 137 -8.57 10.03 -8.95
CA TYR A 137 -8.00 10.41 -7.65
C TYR A 137 -6.69 9.68 -7.34
N HIS A 138 -6.60 8.39 -7.66
CA HIS A 138 -5.35 7.63 -7.50
C HIS A 138 -4.27 8.15 -8.45
N LEU A 139 -4.66 8.50 -9.67
CA LEU A 139 -3.77 9.13 -10.64
C LEU A 139 -3.32 10.52 -10.17
N MET A 140 -4.23 11.32 -9.60
CA MET A 140 -3.96 12.62 -9.00
C MET A 140 -2.96 12.51 -7.85
N LEU A 141 -3.12 11.54 -6.94
CA LEU A 141 -2.17 11.31 -5.85
C LEU A 141 -0.77 10.90 -6.36
N LYS A 142 -0.72 10.02 -7.36
CA LYS A 142 0.56 9.64 -8.00
C LYS A 142 1.25 10.82 -8.68
N ARG A 143 0.49 11.69 -9.36
CA ARG A 143 0.98 12.94 -9.97
C ARG A 143 1.50 13.90 -8.90
N ALA A 144 0.73 14.13 -7.84
CA ALA A 144 1.13 14.99 -6.72
C ALA A 144 2.43 14.50 -6.06
N LEU A 145 2.55 13.20 -5.79
CA LEU A 145 3.75 12.61 -5.22
C LEU A 145 4.95 12.71 -6.17
N LEU A 146 4.73 12.58 -7.48
CA LEU A 146 5.77 12.80 -8.49
C LEU A 146 6.26 14.25 -8.47
N CYS A 147 5.35 15.23 -8.50
CA CYS A 147 5.68 16.66 -8.39
C CYS A 147 6.52 16.95 -7.15
N GLN A 148 6.09 16.44 -5.98
CA GLN A 148 6.81 16.63 -4.72
C GLN A 148 8.24 16.09 -4.80
N ARG A 149 8.43 14.92 -5.41
CA ARG A 149 9.76 14.32 -5.54
C ARG A 149 10.65 15.10 -6.51
N ILE A 150 10.13 15.46 -7.68
CA ILE A 150 10.84 16.29 -8.65
C ILE A 150 11.29 17.61 -8.01
N SER A 151 10.44 18.24 -7.20
CA SER A 151 10.77 19.50 -6.52
C SER A 151 11.90 19.41 -5.49
N LYS A 152 12.23 18.21 -5.02
CA LYS A 152 13.27 17.96 -4.01
C LYS A 152 14.62 17.51 -4.62
N LEU A 153 14.67 17.29 -5.93
CA LEU A 153 15.91 16.90 -6.61
C LEU A 153 16.88 18.09 -6.71
N SER A 154 18.17 17.80 -6.56
CA SER A 154 19.25 18.73 -6.82
C SER A 154 19.26 19.10 -8.31
N PRO A 155 19.84 20.25 -8.70
CA PRO A 155 19.85 20.68 -10.10
C PRO A 155 20.37 19.61 -11.08
N ASP A 156 21.43 18.89 -10.71
CA ASP A 156 22.02 17.85 -11.57
C ASP A 156 21.09 16.63 -11.75
N LEU A 157 20.47 16.17 -10.66
CA LEU A 157 19.56 15.03 -10.71
C LEU A 157 18.22 15.40 -11.33
N LEU A 158 17.76 16.64 -11.13
CA LEU A 158 16.61 17.19 -11.82
C LEU A 158 16.86 17.19 -13.33
N ALA A 159 18.04 17.61 -13.79
CA ALA A 159 18.38 17.58 -15.21
C ALA A 159 18.34 16.14 -15.78
N LEU A 160 18.77 15.13 -15.02
CA LEU A 160 18.66 13.72 -15.43
C LEU A 160 17.20 13.26 -15.52
N ALA A 161 16.37 13.62 -14.52
CA ALA A 161 14.95 13.30 -14.54
C ALA A 161 14.26 13.94 -15.74
N ILE A 162 14.54 15.22 -16.02
CA ILE A 162 13.97 15.94 -17.16
C ILE A 162 14.40 15.31 -18.49
N ARG A 163 15.69 14.96 -18.67
CA ARG A 163 16.15 14.25 -19.89
C ARG A 163 15.44 12.93 -20.12
N PHE A 164 15.21 12.17 -19.05
CA PHE A 164 14.45 10.93 -19.13
C PHE A 164 13.01 11.18 -19.56
N ILE A 165 12.33 12.18 -18.95
CA ILE A 165 10.95 12.52 -19.33
C ILE A 165 10.88 12.98 -20.79
N TYR A 166 11.87 13.75 -21.28
CA TYR A 166 11.96 14.14 -22.69
C TYR A 166 12.06 12.93 -23.63
N THR A 167 12.67 11.83 -23.17
CA THR A 167 12.89 10.63 -23.98
C THR A 167 11.66 9.73 -23.97
N GLU A 168 11.08 9.51 -22.80
CA GLU A 168 10.01 8.53 -22.59
C GLU A 168 8.61 9.12 -22.80
N CYS A 169 8.41 10.39 -22.44
CA CYS A 169 7.09 11.02 -22.42
C CYS A 169 7.19 12.50 -22.82
N PRO A 170 7.66 12.83 -24.04
CA PRO A 170 7.85 14.21 -24.47
C PRO A 170 6.56 15.03 -24.48
N GLN A 171 5.39 14.39 -24.60
CA GLN A 171 4.09 15.05 -24.68
C GLN A 171 3.71 15.85 -23.43
N ILE A 172 4.34 15.58 -22.28
CA ILE A 172 4.07 16.30 -21.04
C ILE A 172 5.03 17.45 -20.80
N ILE A 173 6.00 17.70 -21.68
CA ILE A 173 6.99 18.76 -21.51
C ILE A 173 6.73 19.92 -22.46
N TYR A 174 6.62 21.11 -21.90
CA TYR A 174 6.49 22.36 -22.64
C TYR A 174 7.67 23.29 -22.33
N GLN A 175 8.39 23.71 -23.37
CA GLN A 175 9.46 24.70 -23.22
C GLN A 175 8.86 26.08 -22.95
N TYR A 176 9.20 26.68 -21.82
CA TYR A 176 8.73 28.03 -21.47
C TYR A 176 9.78 29.12 -21.79
N SER A 177 11.06 28.82 -21.60
CA SER A 177 12.20 29.69 -21.94
C SER A 177 13.47 28.84 -22.03
N GLU A 178 14.61 29.39 -22.47
CA GLU A 178 15.87 28.63 -22.59
C GLU A 178 16.22 27.77 -21.34
N ASN A 179 15.93 28.27 -20.14
CA ASN A 179 16.25 27.60 -18.87
C ASN A 179 15.02 27.16 -18.06
N ARG A 180 13.82 27.12 -18.66
CA ARG A 180 12.60 26.70 -17.95
C ARG A 180 11.74 25.79 -18.81
N VAL A 181 11.37 24.67 -18.21
CA VAL A 181 10.41 23.71 -18.76
C VAL A 181 9.23 23.60 -17.81
N VAL A 182 8.04 23.38 -18.37
CA VAL A 182 6.81 23.10 -17.63
C VAL A 182 6.46 21.64 -17.88
N LEU A 183 6.16 20.91 -16.81
CA LEU A 183 5.69 19.53 -16.87
C LEU A 183 4.19 19.51 -16.64
N ASP A 184 3.42 19.10 -17.65
CA ASP A 184 1.98 18.93 -17.52
C ASP A 184 1.65 17.50 -17.10
N LEU A 185 1.43 17.38 -15.79
CA LEU A 185 0.94 16.20 -15.08
C LEU A 185 -0.28 15.54 -15.76
N GLU A 186 -1.16 16.33 -16.36
CA GLU A 186 -2.50 15.86 -16.75
C GLU A 186 -2.48 14.91 -17.95
N PHE A 187 -1.46 15.00 -18.79
CA PHE A 187 -1.32 14.19 -20.00
C PHE A 187 -0.38 12.98 -19.85
N ILE A 188 0.17 12.75 -18.65
CA ILE A 188 0.97 11.56 -18.38
C ILE A 188 0.03 10.34 -18.23
N ASP A 189 0.26 9.31 -19.03
CA ASP A 189 -0.43 8.02 -18.86
C ASP A 189 0.16 7.22 -17.69
N GLY A 190 -0.57 6.17 -17.26
CA GLY A 190 -0.18 5.36 -16.12
C GLY A 190 1.18 4.64 -16.27
N LYS A 191 1.55 4.25 -17.50
CA LYS A 191 2.82 3.56 -17.78
C LYS A 191 3.99 4.52 -17.59
N HIS A 192 3.94 5.68 -18.24
CA HIS A 192 4.98 6.70 -18.11
C HIS A 192 5.05 7.28 -16.69
N LEU A 193 3.90 7.48 -16.04
CA LEU A 193 3.86 7.93 -14.64
C LEU A 193 4.58 6.97 -13.72
N THR A 194 4.41 5.66 -13.92
CA THR A 194 5.09 4.63 -13.15
C THR A 194 6.60 4.66 -13.40
N SER A 195 7.04 4.72 -14.66
CA SER A 195 8.46 4.76 -15.03
C SER A 195 9.17 6.01 -14.49
N VAL A 196 8.60 7.20 -14.69
CA VAL A 196 9.17 8.47 -14.22
C VAL A 196 9.17 8.52 -12.69
N SER A 197 8.13 7.97 -12.06
CA SER A 197 8.04 7.84 -10.62
C SER A 197 9.14 6.91 -10.06
N ALA A 198 9.42 5.77 -10.70
CA ALA A 198 10.48 4.87 -10.27
C ALA A 198 11.87 5.54 -10.37
N LEU A 199 12.14 6.24 -11.47
CA LEU A 199 13.40 6.96 -11.65
C LEU A 199 13.59 8.05 -10.59
N THR A 200 12.60 8.93 -10.40
CA THR A 200 12.71 10.04 -9.43
C THR A 200 12.88 9.55 -7.99
N LYS A 201 12.30 8.39 -7.63
CA LYS A 201 12.57 7.73 -6.34
C LYS A 201 14.04 7.31 -6.22
N ARG A 202 14.59 6.67 -7.27
CA ARG A 202 15.99 6.24 -7.29
C ARG A 202 16.95 7.44 -7.19
N LEU A 203 16.67 8.52 -7.90
CA LEU A 203 17.47 9.74 -7.86
C LEU A 203 17.46 10.39 -6.48
N LEU A 204 16.30 10.51 -5.84
CA LEU A 204 16.22 11.02 -4.46
C LEU A 204 16.99 10.16 -3.46
N LYS A 205 16.95 8.84 -3.62
CA LYS A 205 17.73 7.94 -2.77
C LYS A 205 19.23 8.21 -2.91
N LEU A 206 19.73 8.31 -4.15
CA LEU A 206 21.13 8.63 -4.42
C LEU A 206 21.55 9.99 -3.84
N GLN A 207 20.64 10.97 -3.84
CA GLN A 207 20.90 12.29 -3.28
C GLN A 207 21.07 12.28 -1.76
N LEU A 208 20.40 11.37 -1.04
CA LEU A 208 20.48 11.27 0.42
C LEU A 208 21.70 10.48 0.90
N GLU A 209 22.38 9.78 -0.01
CA GLU A 209 23.60 8.99 0.26
C GLU A 209 24.89 9.83 0.12
N HIS A 210 24.78 11.11 -0.22
CA HIS A 210 25.88 12.08 -0.40
C HIS A 210 25.58 13.41 0.29
#